data_AF-A0A1Z1MLG5-F1
#
_entry.id   AF-A0A1Z1MLG5-F1
#
_cell.length_a   1.000
_cell.length_b   1.000
_cell.length_c   1.000
_cell.angle_alpha   90.00
_cell.angle_beta   90.00
_cell.angle_gamma   90.00
#
_symmetry.space_group_name_H-M   'P 1'
#
loop_
_entity.id
_entity.type
_entity.pdbx_description
1 polymer ?
#
loop_
_entity_poly.entity_id
_entity_poly.type
_entity_poly.pdbx_seq_one_letter_code
_entity_poly.pdbx_strand_id
1 'polypeptide(L)'
;MDKEYFLIRLDNKKKIELYYFNNYINNIKLLNSFIYPICFTASNSYLMFNLISLHTSLNILSTQHKLYLGREICKAEIAIEINQQYIQN
;
A
#
# COMPACT_ATOMS: atom_id res chain seq x y z
N MET A 1 -3.51 11.51 -10.64
CA MET A 1 -2.91 10.62 -9.63
C MET A 1 -1.50 11.08 -9.35
N ASP A 2 -1.03 10.84 -8.13
CA ASP A 2 0.32 11.25 -7.72
C ASP A 2 1.39 10.38 -8.40
N LYS A 3 2.68 10.73 -8.24
CA LYS A 3 3.79 10.01 -8.89
C LYS A 3 4.22 8.76 -8.11
N GLU A 4 3.81 8.68 -6.85
CA GLU A 4 3.97 7.53 -5.97
C GLU A 4 3.00 6.42 -6.35
N TYR A 5 3.31 5.19 -6.02
CA TYR A 5 2.40 4.07 -6.27
C TYR A 5 2.43 3.06 -5.14
N PHE A 6 1.36 2.25 -5.10
CA PHE A 6 1.18 1.18 -4.14
C PHE A 6 1.12 -0.16 -4.86
N LEU A 7 1.72 -1.17 -4.27
CA LEU A 7 1.51 -2.56 -4.65
C LEU A 7 0.86 -3.27 -3.47
N ILE A 8 -0.29 -3.90 -3.69
CA ILE A 8 -1.00 -4.67 -2.67
C ILE A 8 -0.92 -6.15 -3.04
N ARG A 9 -0.57 -6.98 -2.06
CA ARG A 9 -0.50 -8.44 -2.19
C ARG A 9 -1.20 -9.11 -1.03
N LEU A 10 -1.59 -10.36 -1.25
CA LEU A 10 -2.13 -11.22 -0.21
C LEU A 10 -1.11 -12.31 0.12
N ASP A 11 -0.55 -12.30 1.32
CA ASP A 11 0.30 -13.39 1.82
C ASP A 11 -0.56 -14.55 2.30
N ASN A 12 -0.39 -15.72 1.67
CA ASN A 12 -1.11 -16.95 1.96
C ASN A 12 -2.64 -16.79 2.12
N LYS A 13 -3.22 -15.79 1.44
CA LYS A 13 -4.63 -15.39 1.55
C LYS A 13 -5.10 -15.04 2.98
N LYS A 14 -4.19 -14.63 3.87
CA LYS A 14 -4.53 -14.32 5.29
C LYS A 14 -4.12 -12.92 5.72
N LYS A 15 -3.16 -12.31 5.03
CA LYS A 15 -2.64 -10.98 5.38
C LYS A 15 -2.59 -10.11 4.14
N ILE A 16 -2.87 -8.83 4.34
CA ILE A 16 -2.71 -7.79 3.34
C ILE A 16 -1.29 -7.24 3.50
N GLU A 17 -0.52 -7.32 2.43
CA GLU A 17 0.79 -6.69 2.28
C GLU A 17 0.66 -5.46 1.39
N LEU A 18 1.22 -4.34 1.82
CA LEU A 18 1.17 -3.08 1.10
C LEU A 18 2.58 -2.51 0.99
N TYR A 19 3.03 -2.31 -0.24
CA TYR A 19 4.33 -1.74 -0.56
C TYR A 19 4.12 -0.35 -1.15
N TYR A 20 4.65 0.66 -0.48
CA TYR A 20 4.58 2.05 -0.89
C TYR A 20 5.92 2.51 -1.50
N PHE A 21 5.86 2.97 -2.74
CA PHE A 21 7.02 3.47 -3.48
C PHE A 21 6.93 4.98 -3.64
N ASN A 22 7.83 5.69 -2.97
CA ASN A 22 7.92 7.16 -3.04
C ASN A 22 9.03 7.59 -4.01
N ASN A 23 8.64 8.10 -5.17
CA ASN A 23 9.59 8.55 -6.20
C ASN A 23 10.41 9.79 -5.82
N TYR A 24 9.93 10.62 -4.90
CA TYR A 24 10.65 11.82 -4.45
C TYR A 24 11.89 11.46 -3.61
N ILE A 25 11.76 10.44 -2.74
CA ILE A 25 12.89 9.86 -2.00
C ILE A 25 13.86 9.17 -2.98
N ASN A 26 13.34 8.57 -4.05
CA ASN A 26 14.12 7.81 -5.03
C ASN A 26 14.99 8.70 -5.92
N ASN A 27 14.53 9.91 -6.28
CA ASN A 27 15.31 10.83 -7.12
C ASN A 27 16.51 11.46 -6.40
N ILE A 28 16.52 11.52 -5.06
CA ILE A 28 17.66 12.08 -4.30
C ILE A 28 18.78 11.05 -4.11
N LYS A 29 18.49 9.75 -4.26
CA LYS A 29 19.40 8.62 -4.06
C LYS A 29 20.07 8.13 -5.36
N LEU A 30 20.27 9.04 -6.30
CA LEU A 30 20.52 8.77 -7.72
C LEU A 30 21.94 8.28 -8.09
N LEU A 31 22.74 7.71 -7.17
CA LEU A 31 24.07 7.23 -7.58
C LEU A 31 24.48 5.82 -7.14
N ASN A 32 23.91 5.17 -6.11
CA ASN A 32 24.36 3.79 -5.76
C ASN A 32 23.51 3.00 -4.73
N SER A 33 22.30 3.43 -4.37
CA SER A 33 21.54 2.77 -3.29
C SER A 33 20.29 2.05 -3.78
N PHE A 34 20.12 0.78 -3.34
CA PHE A 34 18.91 -0.01 -3.54
C PHE A 34 17.65 0.76 -3.13
N ILE A 35 16.69 0.83 -4.04
CA ILE A 35 15.37 1.44 -3.82
C ILE A 35 14.50 0.40 -3.13
N TYR A 36 14.17 0.62 -1.86
CA TYR A 36 13.31 -0.27 -1.09
C TYR A 36 11.99 0.42 -0.75
N PRO A 37 10.84 -0.22 -0.98
CA PRO A 37 9.55 0.33 -0.61
C PRO A 37 9.38 0.38 0.91
N ILE A 38 8.48 1.23 1.38
CA ILE A 38 7.97 1.12 2.75
C ILE A 38 6.93 0.00 2.74
N CYS A 39 7.13 -1.01 3.58
CA CYS A 39 6.28 -2.20 3.64
C CYS A 39 5.37 -2.14 4.87
N PHE A 40 4.09 -2.39 4.67
CA PHE A 40 3.09 -2.56 5.72
C PHE A 40 2.46 -3.95 5.59
N THR A 41 2.15 -4.56 6.72
CA THR A 41 1.48 -5.87 6.76
C THR A 41 0.41 -5.86 7.85
N ALA A 42 -0.80 -6.31 7.53
CA ALA A 42 -1.89 -6.40 8.50
C ALA A 42 -2.80 -7.60 8.21
N SER A 43 -3.51 -8.08 9.22
CA SER A 43 -4.48 -9.18 9.07
C SER A 43 -5.86 -8.72 8.58
N ASN A 44 -6.17 -7.42 8.66
CA ASN A 44 -7.44 -6.85 8.21
C ASN A 44 -7.25 -5.38 7.80
N SER A 45 -8.26 -4.81 7.15
CA SER A 45 -8.20 -3.42 6.66
C SER A 45 -8.12 -2.40 7.79
N TYR A 46 -8.82 -2.65 8.91
CA TYR A 46 -8.81 -1.76 10.08
C TYR A 46 -7.39 -1.54 10.63
N LEU A 47 -6.66 -2.63 10.87
CA LEU A 47 -5.27 -2.57 11.32
C LEU A 47 -4.37 -1.95 10.26
N MET A 48 -4.62 -2.21 8.97
CA MET A 48 -3.87 -1.60 7.88
C MET A 48 -4.05 -0.07 7.86
N PHE A 49 -5.27 0.43 7.98
CA PHE A 49 -5.56 1.87 8.03
C PHE A 49 -4.95 2.53 9.27
N ASN A 50 -4.96 1.85 10.41
CA ASN A 50 -4.28 2.33 11.62
C ASN A 50 -2.76 2.42 11.42
N LEU A 51 -2.13 1.43 10.77
CA LEU A 51 -0.69 1.49 10.48
C LEU A 51 -0.36 2.63 9.50
N ILE A 52 -1.16 2.79 8.45
CA ILE A 52 -1.01 3.84 7.45
C ILE A 52 -1.16 5.23 8.08
N SER A 53 -2.13 5.43 8.97
CA SER A 53 -2.39 6.74 9.58
C SER A 53 -1.26 7.20 10.51
N LEU A 54 -0.51 6.26 11.10
CA LEU A 54 0.67 6.55 11.91
C LEU A 54 1.90 6.93 11.08
N HIS A 55 1.90 6.66 9.76
CA HIS A 55 3.06 6.88 8.91
C HIS A 55 2.98 8.19 8.11
N THR A 56 3.78 9.19 8.49
CA THR A 56 3.71 10.56 7.96
C THR A 56 3.97 10.69 6.45
N SER A 57 4.69 9.75 5.83
CA SER A 57 4.97 9.78 4.38
C SER A 57 3.71 9.75 3.51
N LEU A 58 2.60 9.20 4.04
CA LEU A 58 1.34 9.06 3.32
C LEU A 58 0.48 10.34 3.40
N ASN A 59 0.86 11.30 4.25
CA ASN A 59 0.14 12.57 4.38
C ASN A 59 0.23 13.41 3.09
N ILE A 60 1.33 13.28 2.35
CA ILE A 60 1.65 14.04 1.12
C ILE A 60 0.71 13.65 -0.03
N LEU A 61 0.11 12.47 0.02
CA LEU A 61 -0.74 11.96 -1.05
C LEU A 61 -2.02 12.76 -1.20
N SER A 62 -2.46 12.92 -2.45
CA SER A 62 -3.74 13.55 -2.75
C SER A 62 -4.90 12.71 -2.22
N THR A 63 -6.02 13.38 -1.93
CA THR A 63 -7.26 12.72 -1.49
C THR A 63 -7.69 11.63 -2.47
N GLN A 64 -7.52 11.86 -3.78
CA GLN A 64 -7.84 10.87 -4.81
C GLN A 64 -7.00 9.58 -4.64
N HIS A 65 -5.70 9.72 -4.36
CA HIS A 65 -4.81 8.57 -4.15
C HIS A 65 -5.14 7.81 -2.86
N LYS A 66 -5.47 8.54 -1.79
CA LYS A 66 -5.92 7.95 -0.52
C LYS A 66 -7.21 7.16 -0.68
N LEU A 67 -8.18 7.68 -1.45
CA LEU A 67 -9.43 6.98 -1.77
C LEU A 67 -9.20 5.74 -2.63
N TYR A 68 -8.32 5.84 -3.64
CA TYR A 68 -7.91 4.67 -4.42
C TYR A 68 -7.32 3.57 -3.52
N LEU A 69 -6.39 3.94 -2.64
CA LEU A 69 -5.75 3.02 -1.72
C LEU A 69 -6.79 2.35 -0.81
N GLY A 70 -7.72 3.12 -0.24
CA GLY A 70 -8.81 2.57 0.57
C GLY A 70 -9.66 1.56 -0.19
N ARG A 71 -10.03 1.87 -1.43
CA ARG A 71 -10.79 0.95 -2.30
C ARG A 71 -10.05 -0.36 -2.52
N GLU A 72 -8.76 -0.31 -2.82
CA GLU A 72 -7.97 -1.52 -3.10
C GLU A 72 -7.72 -2.36 -1.84
N ILE A 73 -7.50 -1.73 -0.69
CA ILE A 73 -7.40 -2.45 0.61
C ILE A 73 -8.73 -3.16 0.92
N CYS A 74 -9.87 -2.49 0.75
CA CYS A 74 -11.18 -3.13 0.97
C CYS A 74 -11.43 -4.30 0.02
N LYS A 75 -11.04 -4.18 -1.26
CA LYS A 75 -11.13 -5.30 -2.21
C LYS A 75 -10.26 -6.48 -1.78
N ALA A 76 -9.04 -6.21 -1.29
CA ALA A 76 -8.14 -7.24 -0.81
C ALA A 76 -8.73 -7.97 0.41
N GLU A 77 -9.33 -7.24 1.34
CA GLU A 77 -10.04 -7.83 2.49
C GLU A 77 -11.24 -8.68 2.06
N ILE A 78 -12.08 -8.17 1.17
CA ILE A 78 -13.21 -8.94 0.61
C ILE A 78 -12.71 -10.22 -0.04
N ALA A 79 -11.62 -10.15 -0.83
CA ALA A 79 -11.04 -11.32 -1.49
C ALA A 79 -10.54 -12.37 -0.47
N ILE A 80 -9.98 -11.96 0.66
CA ILE A 80 -9.64 -12.86 1.78
C ILE A 80 -10.90 -13.54 2.31
N GLU A 81 -11.93 -12.78 2.65
CA GLU A 81 -13.17 -13.29 3.27
C GLU A 81 -13.91 -14.30 2.36
N ILE A 82 -13.91 -14.06 1.05
CA ILE A 82 -14.54 -14.96 0.07
C ILE A 82 -13.57 -16.01 -0.50
N ASN A 83 -12.33 -16.08 0.00
CA ASN A 83 -11.25 -16.99 -0.43
C ASN A 83 -10.92 -16.91 -1.94
N GLN A 84 -11.13 -15.75 -2.55
CA GLN A 84 -10.83 -15.49 -3.96
C GLN A 84 -9.44 -14.86 -4.15
N GLN A 85 -8.97 -14.91 -5.39
CA GLN A 85 -7.73 -14.24 -5.79
C GLN A 85 -7.98 -12.73 -5.89
N TYR A 86 -7.16 -11.94 -5.19
CA TYR A 86 -7.12 -10.49 -5.35
C TYR A 86 -6.30 -10.11 -6.59
N ILE A 87 -6.80 -9.14 -7.36
CA ILE A 87 -6.12 -8.52 -8.49
C ILE A 87 -6.24 -7.00 -8.31
N GLN A 88 -5.10 -6.32 -8.34
CA GLN A 88 -5.02 -4.87 -8.28
C GLN A 88 -5.21 -4.28 -9.69
N ASN A 89 -6.08 -3.27 -9.82
CA ASN A 89 -6.34 -2.53 -11.07
C ASN A 89 -6.12 -1.03 -10.89
#